data_AF-I7H558-F1
#
_entry.id   AF-I7H558-F1
#
_cell.length_a   1.000
_cell.length_b   1.000
_cell.length_c   1.000
_cell.angle_alpha   90.00
_cell.angle_beta   90.00
_cell.angle_gamma   90.00
#
_symmetry.space_group_name_H-M   'P 1'
#
loop_
_entity.id
_entity.type
_entity.pdbx_description
1 polymer ?
#
loop_
_entity_poly.entity_id
_entity_poly.type
_entity_poly.pdbx_seq_one_letter_code
_entity_poly.pdbx_strand_id
1 'polypeptide(L)'
;GDVTKTLLAASESVDSAANAYMINSDMSDYLSAVSDNFAERICSQVPKGSNCSASVSAYMSRCAKQDCLTLQSLKYPLEAKYQPLTLPEPYQLEAAFILFMESDANPANSTEKRFWMRFRRRENHSYFHDLVFNLLEKNVTRDADATDIEN
;
A
#
# COMPACT_ATOMS: atom_id res chain seq x y z
N GLY A 1 -1.63 -34.01 -6.99
CA GLY A 1 -1.35 -32.64 -6.52
C GLY A 1 -0.84 -32.73 -5.10
N ASP A 2 0.20 -31.99 -4.76
CA ASP A 2 0.77 -31.99 -3.41
C ASP A 2 -0.11 -31.13 -2.49
N VAL A 3 -0.99 -31.80 -1.76
CA VAL A 3 -1.96 -31.17 -0.84
C VAL A 3 -1.25 -30.29 0.20
N THR A 4 -0.02 -30.64 0.57
CA THR A 4 0.82 -29.88 1.50
C THR A 4 1.19 -28.51 0.95
N LYS A 5 1.55 -28.42 -0.34
CA LYS A 5 1.84 -27.14 -1.01
C LYS A 5 0.61 -26.26 -1.13
N THR A 6 -0.54 -26.86 -1.43
CA THR A 6 -1.81 -26.13 -1.52
C THR A 6 -2.24 -25.59 -0.15
N LEU A 7 -2.04 -26.36 0.92
CA LEU A 7 -2.34 -25.93 2.28
C LEU A 7 -1.39 -24.82 2.78
N LEU A 8 -0.11 -24.89 2.45
CA LEU A 8 0.87 -23.84 2.79
C LEU A 8 0.59 -22.52 2.07
N ALA A 9 0.29 -22.57 0.78
CA ALA A 9 -0.10 -21.37 0.02
C ALA A 9 -1.42 -20.77 0.53
N ALA A 10 -2.36 -21.62 0.96
CA ALA A 10 -3.61 -21.17 1.55
C ALA A 10 -3.40 -20.51 2.93
N SER A 11 -2.50 -21.04 3.77
CA SER A 11 -2.16 -20.39 5.05
C SER A 11 -1.47 -19.05 4.84
N GLU A 12 -0.52 -18.95 3.90
CA GLU A 12 0.16 -17.69 3.58
C GLU A 12 -0.84 -16.63 3.06
N SER A 13 -1.83 -17.04 2.27
CA SER A 13 -2.89 -16.15 1.78
C SER A 13 -3.83 -15.67 2.89
N VAL A 14 -4.19 -16.54 3.83
CA VAL A 14 -5.01 -16.18 4.99
C VAL A 14 -4.26 -15.23 5.94
N ASP A 15 -2.98 -15.51 6.20
CA ASP A 15 -2.13 -14.65 7.02
C ASP A 15 -1.92 -13.28 6.36
N SER A 16 -1.74 -13.24 5.04
CA SER A 16 -1.69 -11.99 4.26
C SER A 16 -2.98 -11.18 4.41
N ALA A 17 -4.15 -11.81 4.27
CA ALA A 17 -5.44 -11.13 4.39
C ALA A 17 -5.68 -10.58 5.81
N ALA A 18 -5.29 -11.33 6.85
CA ALA A 18 -5.36 -10.88 8.23
C ALA A 18 -4.41 -9.69 8.49
N ASN A 19 -3.19 -9.76 7.96
CA ASN A 19 -2.22 -8.67 8.04
C ASN A 19 -2.72 -7.41 7.30
N ALA A 20 -3.32 -7.57 6.13
CA ALA A 20 -3.91 -6.49 5.35
C ALA A 20 -5.03 -5.75 6.11
N TYR A 21 -5.88 -6.50 6.80
CA TYR A 21 -6.94 -5.94 7.64
C TYR A 21 -6.34 -5.10 8.78
N MET A 22 -5.37 -5.65 9.50
CA MET A 22 -4.71 -4.94 10.61
C MET A 22 -4.01 -3.66 10.13
N ILE A 23 -3.26 -3.74 9.02
CA ILE A 23 -2.59 -2.59 8.42
C ILE A 23 -3.60 -1.50 8.03
N ASN A 24 -4.70 -1.87 7.36
CA ASN A 24 -5.75 -0.93 6.98
C ASN A 24 -6.40 -0.26 8.20
N SER A 25 -6.70 -1.03 9.25
CA SER A 25 -7.30 -0.49 10.47
C SER A 25 -6.38 0.54 11.11
N ASP A 26 -5.13 0.17 11.38
CA ASP A 26 -4.19 1.05 12.07
C ASP A 26 -3.88 2.32 11.26
N MET A 27 -3.76 2.21 9.93
CA MET A 27 -3.55 3.35 9.03
C MET A 27 -4.77 4.28 9.00
N SER A 28 -5.99 3.72 8.93
CA SER A 28 -7.24 4.48 8.96
C SER A 28 -7.45 5.20 10.31
N ASP A 29 -7.13 4.53 11.41
CA ASP A 29 -7.22 5.09 12.77
C ASP A 29 -6.24 6.25 12.94
N TYR A 30 -4.99 6.08 12.48
CA TYR A 30 -4.01 7.15 12.49
C TYR A 30 -4.45 8.33 11.62
N LEU A 31 -4.93 8.08 10.40
CA LEU A 31 -5.43 9.12 9.50
C LEU A 31 -6.54 9.96 10.14
N SER A 32 -7.45 9.29 10.86
CA SER A 32 -8.56 9.94 11.58
C SER A 32 -8.06 10.86 12.71
N ALA A 33 -6.88 10.58 13.28
CA ALA A 33 -6.28 11.37 14.35
C ALA A 33 -5.46 12.58 13.87
N VAL A 34 -4.86 12.54 12.67
CA VAL A 34 -3.89 13.56 12.20
C VAL A 34 -4.46 14.69 11.34
N SER A 35 -5.77 14.73 11.14
CA SER A 35 -6.54 15.84 10.53
C SER A 35 -6.30 16.13 9.04
N ASP A 36 -7.12 17.04 8.50
CA ASP A 36 -7.21 17.47 7.09
C ASP A 36 -5.88 17.96 6.48
N ASN A 37 -4.89 18.33 7.30
CA ASN A 37 -3.61 18.88 6.85
C ASN A 37 -2.61 17.80 6.37
N PHE A 38 -2.96 16.52 6.44
CA PHE A 38 -2.10 15.43 5.96
C PHE A 38 -1.73 15.59 4.48
N ALA A 39 -2.69 16.01 3.64
CA ALA A 39 -2.45 16.27 2.22
C ALA A 39 -1.49 17.45 1.99
N GLU A 40 -1.62 18.52 2.78
CA GLU A 40 -0.72 19.68 2.69
C GLU A 40 0.71 19.29 3.06
N ARG A 41 0.89 18.46 4.09
CA ARG A 41 2.20 17.97 4.51
C ARG A 41 2.90 17.21 3.38
N ILE A 42 2.21 16.26 2.74
CA ILE A 42 2.76 15.46 1.63
C ILE A 42 3.08 16.37 0.44
N CYS A 43 2.18 17.28 0.10
CA CYS A 43 2.33 18.12 -1.08
C CYS A 43 3.21 19.36 -0.88
N SER A 44 3.76 19.57 0.31
CA SER A 44 4.48 20.79 0.69
C SER A 44 5.71 21.10 -0.19
N GLN A 45 6.38 20.07 -0.70
CA GLN A 45 7.57 20.20 -1.56
C GLN A 45 7.26 20.01 -3.05
N VAL A 46 6.00 19.80 -3.41
CA VAL A 46 5.59 19.53 -4.79
C VAL A 46 5.31 20.85 -5.52
N PRO A 47 5.70 21.01 -6.81
CA PRO A 47 5.41 22.21 -7.57
C PRO A 47 3.94 22.62 -7.54
N LYS A 48 3.70 23.95 -7.42
CA LYS A 48 2.36 24.54 -7.52
C LYS A 48 1.78 24.26 -8.90
N GLY A 49 0.56 23.72 -8.94
CA GLY A 49 -0.11 23.28 -10.17
C GLY A 49 -0.03 21.77 -10.44
N SER A 50 0.66 21.00 -9.60
CA SER A 50 0.55 19.54 -9.60
C SER A 50 -0.83 19.05 -9.14
N ASN A 51 -1.17 17.81 -9.49
CA ASN A 51 -2.37 17.12 -9.02
C ASN A 51 -2.20 16.51 -7.60
N CYS A 52 -1.11 16.80 -6.88
CA CYS A 52 -0.78 16.16 -5.61
C CYS A 52 -1.92 16.25 -4.59
N SER A 53 -2.43 17.46 -4.31
CA SER A 53 -3.46 17.65 -3.28
C SER A 53 -4.73 16.85 -3.59
N ALA A 54 -5.16 16.86 -4.86
CA ALA A 54 -6.33 16.09 -5.30
C ALA A 54 -6.08 14.57 -5.19
N SER A 55 -4.90 14.11 -5.60
CA SER A 55 -4.53 12.70 -5.55
C SER A 55 -4.46 12.16 -4.13
N VAL A 56 -3.78 12.88 -3.24
CA VAL A 56 -3.64 12.52 -1.82
C VAL A 56 -5.00 12.57 -1.12
N SER A 57 -5.83 13.59 -1.39
CA SER A 57 -7.18 13.68 -0.82
C SER A 57 -8.08 12.52 -1.26
N ALA A 58 -7.98 12.10 -2.53
CA ALA A 58 -8.70 10.93 -3.04
C ALA A 58 -8.26 9.64 -2.34
N TYR A 59 -6.95 9.49 -2.09
CA TYR A 59 -6.42 8.39 -1.30
C TYR A 59 -6.92 8.42 0.16
N MET A 60 -6.83 9.57 0.83
CA MET A 60 -7.30 9.74 2.22
C MET A 60 -8.78 9.36 2.37
N SER A 61 -9.62 9.79 1.43
CA SER A 61 -11.06 9.47 1.43
C SER A 61 -11.35 7.97 1.33
N ARG A 62 -10.52 7.21 0.62
CA ARG A 62 -10.60 5.73 0.58
C ARG A 62 -10.05 5.11 1.86
N CYS A 63 -8.89 5.56 2.31
CA CYS A 63 -8.27 5.01 3.52
C CYS A 63 -9.14 5.22 4.77
N ALA A 64 -9.85 6.35 4.88
CA ALA A 64 -10.84 6.59 5.94
C ALA A 64 -12.01 5.58 5.95
N LYS A 65 -12.18 4.80 4.87
CA LYS A 65 -13.14 3.69 4.75
C LYS A 65 -12.45 2.33 4.84
N GLN A 66 -11.28 2.28 5.49
CA GLN A 66 -10.41 1.10 5.63
C GLN A 66 -9.87 0.55 4.30
N ASP A 67 -9.77 1.40 3.28
CA ASP A 67 -9.15 1.07 1.99
C ASP A 67 -7.85 1.85 1.79
N CYS A 68 -6.85 1.56 2.61
CA CYS A 68 -5.54 2.21 2.60
C CYS A 68 -4.51 1.50 1.70
N LEU A 69 -4.82 0.29 1.24
CA LEU A 69 -3.93 -0.53 0.41
C LEU A 69 -4.24 -0.46 -1.09
N THR A 70 -5.26 0.31 -1.49
CA THR A 70 -5.63 0.51 -2.89
C THR A 70 -5.17 1.88 -3.38
N LEU A 71 -4.31 1.85 -4.40
CA LEU A 71 -3.74 3.01 -5.07
C LEU A 71 -4.32 3.11 -6.47
N GLN A 72 -4.57 4.32 -6.92
CA GLN A 72 -4.92 4.56 -8.31
C GLN A 72 -3.73 4.16 -9.19
N SER A 73 -3.99 3.54 -10.34
CA SER A 73 -2.95 3.24 -11.32
C SER A 73 -2.93 4.29 -12.42
N LEU A 74 -1.73 4.62 -12.87
CA LEU A 74 -1.44 5.50 -14.00
C LEU A 74 -0.73 4.72 -15.09
N LYS A 75 -1.10 5.01 -16.34
CA LYS A 75 -0.44 4.46 -17.53
C LYS A 75 0.65 5.41 -18.03
N TYR A 76 1.83 4.88 -18.30
CA TYR A 76 3.01 5.62 -18.72
C TYR A 76 3.51 5.18 -20.11
N PRO A 77 4.08 6.11 -20.91
CA PRO A 77 4.21 7.54 -20.63
C PRO A 77 2.84 8.26 -20.69
N LEU A 78 2.64 9.26 -19.85
CA LEU A 78 1.38 9.98 -19.74
C LEU A 78 0.98 10.57 -21.11
N GLU A 79 -0.31 10.50 -21.43
CA GLU A 79 -0.91 11.08 -22.65
C GLU A 79 -0.42 10.51 -24.00
N ALA A 80 0.38 9.44 -23.99
CA ALA A 80 0.80 8.75 -25.20
C ALA A 80 -0.25 7.73 -25.69
N LYS A 81 -0.29 7.50 -27.00
CA LYS A 81 -1.16 6.46 -27.60
C LYS A 81 -0.75 5.04 -27.20
N TYR A 82 0.55 4.82 -26.98
CA TYR A 82 1.10 3.56 -26.51
C TYR A 82 1.65 3.76 -25.10
N GLN A 83 1.05 3.05 -24.13
CA GLN A 83 1.38 3.17 -22.71
C GLN A 83 1.59 1.78 -22.10
N PRO A 84 2.77 1.17 -22.28
CA PRO A 84 3.01 -0.23 -21.92
C PRO A 84 3.09 -0.46 -20.41
N LEU A 85 3.24 0.61 -19.62
CA LEU A 85 3.56 0.51 -18.21
C LEU A 85 2.42 1.07 -17.36
N THR A 86 1.89 0.24 -16.46
CA THR A 86 0.90 0.65 -15.46
C THR A 86 1.57 0.67 -14.09
N LEU A 87 1.67 1.85 -13.47
CA LEU A 87 2.28 2.05 -12.15
C LEU A 87 1.29 2.70 -11.18
N PRO A 88 1.44 2.51 -9.87
CA PRO A 88 0.69 3.28 -8.89
C PRO A 88 0.91 4.80 -9.03
N GLU A 89 -0.11 5.57 -8.71
CA GLU A 89 -0.06 7.03 -8.64
C GLU A 89 0.96 7.42 -7.55
N PRO A 90 2.00 8.20 -7.90
CA PRO A 90 3.15 8.40 -7.03
C PRO A 90 2.81 9.12 -5.72
N TYR A 91 1.88 10.08 -5.73
CA TYR A 91 1.50 10.80 -4.51
C TYR A 91 0.67 9.94 -3.57
N GLN A 92 -0.19 9.06 -4.11
CA GLN A 92 -0.94 8.10 -3.28
C GLN A 92 -0.01 7.05 -2.68
N LEU A 93 1.00 6.61 -3.44
CA LEU A 93 2.01 5.69 -2.96
C LEU A 93 2.83 6.30 -1.80
N GLU A 94 3.30 7.54 -1.96
CA GLU A 94 4.00 8.26 -0.90
C GLU A 94 3.10 8.46 0.33
N ALA A 95 1.83 8.83 0.12
CA ALA A 95 0.86 8.95 1.20
C ALA A 95 0.68 7.64 1.97
N ALA A 96 0.58 6.51 1.29
CA ALA A 96 0.45 5.20 1.91
C ALA A 96 1.69 4.83 2.73
N PHE A 97 2.89 5.12 2.23
CA PHE A 97 4.13 4.87 2.98
C PHE A 97 4.24 5.73 4.24
N ILE A 98 3.98 7.04 4.14
CA ILE A 98 4.03 7.95 5.29
C ILE A 98 3.00 7.51 6.34
N LEU A 99 1.78 7.21 5.89
CA LEU A 99 0.70 6.80 6.77
C LEU A 99 1.03 5.49 7.51
N PHE A 100 1.57 4.49 6.80
CA PHE A 100 2.04 3.26 7.44
C PHE A 100 3.14 3.55 8.46
N MET A 101 4.16 4.32 8.06
CA MET A 101 5.34 4.61 8.88
C MET A 101 5.00 5.31 10.19
N GLU A 102 3.95 6.12 10.23
CA GLU A 102 3.53 6.89 11.40
C GLU A 102 2.38 6.25 12.19
N SER A 103 1.63 5.33 11.57
CA SER A 103 0.58 4.57 12.25
C SER A 103 1.12 3.45 13.15
N ASP A 104 0.25 2.84 13.95
CA ASP A 104 0.55 1.65 14.71
C ASP A 104 0.73 0.40 13.85
N ALA A 105 0.44 0.45 12.53
CA ALA A 105 0.76 -0.61 11.58
C ALA A 105 2.27 -0.85 11.54
N ASN A 106 3.05 0.24 11.66
CA ASN A 106 4.48 0.15 11.92
C ASN A 106 4.70 -0.25 13.39
N PRO A 107 5.22 -1.46 13.67
CA PRO A 107 5.44 -1.91 15.03
C PRO A 107 6.34 -0.98 15.83
N ALA A 108 7.20 -0.19 15.18
CA ALA A 108 8.06 0.77 15.85
C ALA A 108 7.27 1.83 16.62
N ASN A 109 5.99 2.07 16.30
CA ASN A 109 5.15 3.08 16.96
C ASN A 109 4.32 2.50 18.11
N SER A 110 4.00 1.20 18.06
CA SER A 110 3.21 0.52 19.09
C SER A 110 4.08 -0.18 20.15
N THR A 111 3.90 0.20 21.43
CA THR A 111 4.62 -0.44 22.55
C THR A 111 4.32 -1.93 22.67
N GLU A 112 3.07 -2.32 22.45
CA GLU A 112 2.65 -3.73 22.45
C GLU A 112 3.31 -4.50 21.31
N LYS A 113 3.25 -4.00 20.08
CA LYS A 113 3.86 -4.67 18.92
C LYS A 113 5.39 -4.73 19.04
N ARG A 114 6.05 -3.68 19.57
CA ARG A 114 7.48 -3.71 19.93
C ARG A 114 7.84 -4.81 20.91
N PHE A 115 6.99 -5.04 21.92
CA PHE A 115 7.20 -6.11 22.88
C PHE A 115 7.10 -7.47 22.20
N TRP A 116 6.04 -7.72 21.42
CA TRP A 116 5.83 -8.97 20.71
C TRP A 116 6.88 -9.28 19.64
N MET A 117 7.46 -8.25 18.99
CA MET A 117 8.59 -8.43 18.05
C MET A 117 9.80 -9.13 18.68
N ARG A 118 10.02 -8.98 19.99
CA ARG A 118 11.14 -9.65 20.70
C ARG A 118 10.95 -11.16 20.81
N PHE A 119 9.71 -11.63 20.72
CA PHE A 119 9.33 -13.05 20.85
C PHE A 119 9.06 -13.72 19.50
N ARG A 120 8.67 -12.95 18.47
CA ARG A 120 8.45 -13.44 17.09
C ARG A 120 9.78 -13.54 16.33
N ARG A 121 10.61 -14.53 16.68
CA ARG A 121 11.96 -14.76 16.10
C ARG A 121 12.02 -15.73 14.91
N ARG A 122 10.89 -16.13 14.31
CA ARG A 122 10.88 -17.28 13.38
C ARG A 122 10.40 -17.08 11.95
N GLU A 123 9.75 -15.97 11.59
CA GLU A 123 9.36 -15.73 10.20
C GLU A 123 9.75 -14.32 9.80
N ASN A 124 10.60 -14.26 8.78
CA ASN A 124 11.43 -13.12 8.40
C ASN A 124 10.67 -12.08 7.54
N HIS A 125 9.37 -11.90 7.77
CA HIS A 125 8.57 -10.90 7.04
C HIS A 125 8.45 -9.67 7.93
N SER A 126 9.12 -8.59 7.53
CA SER A 126 8.95 -7.30 8.18
C SER A 126 7.54 -6.78 7.87
N TYR A 127 6.91 -6.06 8.79
CA TYR A 127 5.58 -5.46 8.54
C TYR A 127 5.59 -4.53 7.31
N PHE A 128 6.76 -3.98 6.98
CA PHE A 128 7.02 -3.27 5.72
C PHE A 128 6.94 -4.19 4.49
N HIS A 129 7.46 -5.42 4.57
CA HIS A 129 7.27 -6.45 3.54
C HIS A 129 5.78 -6.75 3.35
N ASP A 130 5.00 -6.87 4.43
CA ASP A 130 3.57 -7.14 4.33
C ASP A 130 2.80 -5.98 3.68
N LEU A 131 3.15 -4.73 4.01
CA LEU A 131 2.64 -3.55 3.30
C LEU A 131 2.98 -3.62 1.81
N VAL A 132 4.25 -3.79 1.47
CA VAL A 132 4.72 -3.81 0.07
C VAL A 132 4.06 -4.95 -0.70
N PHE A 133 3.97 -6.14 -0.12
CA PHE A 133 3.31 -7.28 -0.71
C PHE A 133 1.84 -7.00 -1.01
N ASN A 134 1.09 -6.46 -0.04
CA ASN A 134 -0.32 -6.11 -0.23
C ASN A 134 -0.52 -5.00 -1.27
N LEU A 135 0.36 -4.00 -1.30
CA LEU A 135 0.34 -2.96 -2.33
C LEU A 135 0.61 -3.54 -3.72
N LEU A 136 1.56 -4.47 -3.84
CA LEU A 136 1.84 -5.14 -5.12
C LEU A 136 0.68 -6.02 -5.56
N GLU A 137 0.17 -6.87 -4.67
CA GLU A 137 -0.96 -7.79 -4.95
C GLU A 137 -2.21 -7.03 -5.43
N LYS A 138 -2.52 -5.88 -4.82
CA LYS A 138 -3.74 -5.12 -5.14
C LYS A 138 -3.59 -4.19 -6.33
N ASN A 139 -2.37 -3.70 -6.63
CA ASN A 139 -2.20 -2.59 -7.55
C ASN A 139 -1.35 -2.92 -8.79
N VAL A 140 -0.64 -4.06 -8.80
CA VAL A 140 0.10 -4.53 -9.98
C VAL A 140 -0.72 -5.60 -10.68
N THR A 141 -1.34 -5.22 -11.80
CA THR A 141 -2.05 -6.15 -12.68
C THR A 141 -1.25 -6.33 -13.96
N ARG A 142 -1.09 -7.57 -14.40
CA ARG A 142 -0.55 -7.87 -15.74
C ARG A 142 -1.68 -7.61 -16.74
N ASP A 143 -1.44 -6.74 -17.70
CA ASP A 143 -2.37 -6.54 -18.82
C ASP A 143 -2.44 -7.85 -19.62
N ALA A 144 -3.59 -8.50 -19.64
CA ALA A 144 -3.79 -9.80 -20.29
C ALA A 144 -3.66 -9.69 -21.82
N ASP A 145 -3.82 -8.48 -22.37
CA ASP A 145 -3.77 -8.19 -23.80
C ASP A 145 -2.43 -7.57 -24.22
N ALA A 146 -1.47 -7.38 -23.29
CA ALA A 146 -0.11 -6.98 -23.62
C ALA A 146 0.63 -8.16 -24.27
N THR A 147 0.47 -8.30 -25.58
CA THR A 147 1.38 -9.12 -26.39
C THR A 147 2.76 -8.48 -26.37
N ASP A 148 3.78 -9.27 -26.04
CA ASP A 148 5.18 -8.91 -26.24
C ASP A 148 5.39 -8.65 -27.75
N ILE A 149 5.22 -7.41 -28.19
CA ILE A 149 5.58 -7.02 -29.56
C ILE A 149 7.08 -6.73 -29.54
N GLU A 150 7.88 -7.79 -29.62
CA GLU A 150 9.24 -7.72 -30.16
C GLU A 150 9.15 -8.04 -31.67
N ASN A 151 9.53 -7.06 -32.49
CA ASN A 151 9.97 -7.25 -33.87
C ASN A 151 11.43 -6.83 -33.96
#